data_AF-A0A0N5A5X5-F1
#
_entry.id   AF-A0A0N5A5X5-F1
#
_cell.length_a   1.000
_cell.length_b   1.000
_cell.length_c   1.000
_cell.angle_alpha   90.00
_cell.angle_beta   90.00
_cell.angle_gamma   90.00
#
_symmetry.space_group_name_H-M   'P 1'
#
loop_
_entity.id
_entity.type
_entity.pdbx_description
1 polymer ?
#
loop_
_entity_poly.entity_id
_entity_poly.type
_entity_poly.pdbx_seq_one_letter_code
_entity_poly.pdbx_strand_id
1 'polypeptide(L)'
;MKGIDRCGKLSDKLKIISKDRNGKLSIVKKILPKDLQCKKMYYFFDESKVVEGTEYLTPCGIADVYHYAPTISIVGHKLIEITENGIIKTTSPMEVGKKKYFFKLVDEESQDLANFYKGEKVLIQKMLYRNGNVELKKEKGIEASESFFVNGYEILEISYKS
;
A
#
# COMPACT_ATOMS: atom_id res chain seq x y z
N MET A 1 16.73 16.84 2.61
CA MET A 1 16.76 15.76 3.62
C MET A 1 18.16 15.71 4.23
N LYS A 2 18.32 16.07 5.51
CA LYS A 2 19.56 15.77 6.27
C LYS A 2 19.75 14.26 6.23
N GLY A 3 20.95 13.80 5.88
CA GLY A 3 21.25 12.38 5.72
C GLY A 3 20.78 11.61 6.94
N ILE A 4 19.90 10.64 6.74
CA ILE A 4 19.49 9.74 7.80
C ILE A 4 20.77 9.01 8.20
N ASP A 5 21.28 9.36 9.37
CA ASP A 5 22.53 8.82 9.88
C ASP A 5 22.30 7.36 10.24
N ARG A 6 22.67 6.46 9.33
CA ARG A 6 22.49 5.02 9.49
C ARG A 6 23.80 4.49 10.03
N CYS A 7 23.84 4.29 11.35
CA CYS A 7 25.05 3.82 12.05
C CYS A 7 26.22 4.83 12.06
N GLY A 8 25.98 6.14 11.99
CA GLY A 8 27.08 7.13 11.95
C GLY A 8 27.72 7.29 10.56
N LYS A 9 27.16 6.65 9.51
CA LYS A 9 27.77 6.54 8.18
C LYS A 9 26.77 6.85 7.06
N LEU A 10 27.33 7.33 5.94
CA LEU A 10 26.59 7.49 4.69
C LEU A 10 26.20 6.12 4.12
N SER A 11 25.03 6.04 3.49
CA SER A 11 24.47 4.78 2.98
C SER A 11 25.31 4.11 1.89
N ASP A 12 26.13 4.86 1.16
CA ASP A 12 27.04 4.34 0.13
C ASP A 12 28.25 3.59 0.69
N LYS A 13 28.57 3.80 1.97
CA LYS A 13 29.61 3.07 2.71
C LYS A 13 29.09 1.84 3.45
N LEU A 14 27.80 1.55 3.33
CA LEU A 14 27.14 0.45 4.02
C LEU A 14 26.65 -0.57 3.01
N LYS A 15 26.68 -1.83 3.40
CA LYS A 15 25.99 -2.88 2.66
C LYS A 15 24.52 -2.85 3.04
N ILE A 16 23.66 -2.68 2.03
CA ILE A 16 22.21 -2.59 2.23
C ILE A 16 21.56 -3.88 1.74
N ILE A 17 20.79 -4.52 2.61
CA ILE A 17 19.92 -5.63 2.25
C ILE A 17 18.48 -5.15 2.42
N SER A 18 17.67 -5.28 1.38
CA SER A 18 16.23 -5.04 1.48
C SER A 18 15.48 -6.34 1.66
N LYS A 19 14.39 -6.29 2.42
CA LYS A 19 13.39 -7.35 2.52
C LYS A 19 12.08 -6.82 1.98
N ASP A 20 11.58 -7.47 0.93
CA ASP A 20 10.25 -7.14 0.41
C ASP A 20 9.14 -7.69 1.33
N ARG A 21 7.90 -7.29 1.05
CA ARG A 21 6.71 -7.73 1.80
C ARG A 21 6.47 -9.24 1.81
N ASN A 22 7.03 -9.97 0.83
CA ASN A 22 6.94 -11.43 0.76
C ASN A 22 8.12 -12.10 1.50
N GLY A 23 9.00 -11.32 2.13
CA GLY A 23 10.17 -11.80 2.85
C GLY A 23 11.40 -12.03 1.97
N LYS A 24 11.36 -11.73 0.68
CA LYS A 24 12.50 -11.92 -0.22
C LYS A 24 13.59 -10.89 0.07
N LEU A 25 14.80 -11.38 0.28
CA LEU A 25 15.98 -10.54 0.51
C LEU A 25 16.69 -10.21 -0.81
N SER A 26 17.18 -8.98 -0.93
CA SER A 26 18.01 -8.56 -2.07
C SER A 26 19.00 -7.48 -1.67
N ILE A 27 20.19 -7.49 -2.29
CA ILE A 27 21.21 -6.47 -2.08
C ILE A 27 20.84 -5.21 -2.86
N VAL A 28 20.93 -4.06 -2.20
CA VAL A 28 20.59 -2.75 -2.76
C VAL A 28 21.82 -1.85 -2.74
N LYS A 29 22.17 -1.26 -3.89
CA LYS A 29 23.30 -0.31 -3.97
C LYS A 29 22.91 1.08 -3.46
N LYS A 30 21.69 1.50 -3.76
CA LYS A 30 21.14 2.81 -3.40
C LYS A 30 19.63 2.71 -3.28
N ILE A 31 19.06 3.37 -2.28
CA ILE A 31 17.61 3.45 -2.10
C ILE A 31 17.13 4.69 -2.84
N LEU A 32 16.27 4.51 -3.84
CA LEU A 32 15.61 5.60 -4.57
C LEU A 32 14.12 5.65 -4.17
N PRO A 33 13.48 6.83 -4.20
CA PRO A 33 12.05 6.96 -3.87
C PRO A 33 11.15 6.00 -4.65
N LYS A 34 11.39 5.84 -5.96
CA LYS A 34 10.66 4.90 -6.84
C LYS A 34 10.76 3.42 -6.44
N ASP A 35 11.78 3.06 -5.66
CA ASP A 35 12.04 1.68 -5.22
C ASP A 35 11.46 1.41 -3.81
N LEU A 36 10.89 2.45 -3.18
CA LEU A 36 10.16 2.34 -1.92
C LEU A 36 8.79 1.68 -2.17
N GLN A 37 8.47 0.74 -1.30
CA GLN A 37 7.21 0.01 -1.32
C GLN A 37 6.75 -0.17 0.12
N CYS A 38 5.44 -0.21 0.32
CA CYS A 38 4.82 -0.47 1.61
C CYS A 38 5.35 -1.81 2.18
N LYS A 39 5.58 -1.84 3.50
CA LYS A 39 6.10 -3.01 4.24
C LYS A 39 7.48 -3.50 3.81
N LYS A 40 8.20 -2.73 3.00
CA LYS A 40 9.60 -3.01 2.68
C LYS A 40 10.49 -2.56 3.82
N MET A 41 11.48 -3.39 4.17
CA MET A 41 12.47 -3.08 5.19
C MET A 41 13.86 -2.99 4.56
N TYR A 42 14.73 -2.17 5.14
CA TYR A 42 16.14 -2.07 4.78
C TYR A 42 17.03 -2.30 5.99
N TYR A 43 17.96 -3.23 5.86
CA TYR A 43 18.98 -3.56 6.84
C TYR A 43 20.32 -3.00 6.37
N PHE A 44 21.01 -2.30 7.26
CA PHE A 44 22.29 -1.68 7.00
C PHE A 44 23.39 -2.42 7.75
N PHE A 45 24.43 -2.82 7.04
CA PHE A 45 25.58 -3.51 7.58
C PHE A 45 26.84 -2.71 7.32
N ASP A 46 27.67 -2.62 8.35
CA ASP A 46 28.95 -1.97 8.30
C ASP A 46 30.04 -3.03 8.14
N GLU A 47 30.43 -3.30 6.88
CA GLU A 47 31.42 -4.33 6.57
C GLU A 47 32.80 -4.01 7.18
N SER A 48 33.09 -2.76 7.56
CA SER A 48 34.34 -2.43 8.27
C SER A 48 34.42 -2.99 9.69
N LYS A 49 33.33 -3.56 10.21
CA LYS A 49 33.32 -4.25 11.51
C LYS A 49 33.62 -5.74 11.41
N VAL A 50 33.74 -6.27 10.19
CA VAL A 50 34.10 -7.67 9.96
C VAL A 50 35.60 -7.84 10.24
N VAL A 51 35.91 -8.61 11.27
CA VAL A 51 37.28 -9.02 11.64
C VAL A 51 37.44 -10.53 11.50
N GLU A 52 38.67 -11.03 11.54
CA GLU A 52 38.95 -12.46 11.52
C GLU A 52 38.20 -13.20 12.64
N GLY A 53 37.50 -14.30 12.30
CA GLY A 53 36.62 -15.02 13.22
C GLY A 53 35.18 -14.49 13.32
N THR A 54 34.80 -13.45 12.56
CA THR A 54 33.41 -12.99 12.52
C THR A 54 32.55 -13.96 11.71
N GLU A 55 31.72 -14.76 12.39
CA GLU A 55 30.77 -15.68 11.74
C GLU A 55 29.42 -15.01 11.41
N TYR A 56 28.98 -14.09 12.27
CA TYR A 56 27.70 -13.38 12.13
C TYR A 56 27.89 -11.88 12.33
N LEU A 57 27.35 -11.09 11.40
CA LEU A 57 27.26 -9.64 11.53
C LEU A 57 25.80 -9.24 11.66
N THR A 58 25.45 -8.53 12.73
CA THR A 58 24.11 -7.97 12.92
C THR A 58 23.98 -6.64 12.18
N PRO A 59 22.77 -6.29 11.69
CA PRO A 59 22.56 -5.00 11.07
C PRO A 59 22.77 -3.90 12.11
N CYS A 60 23.55 -2.89 11.75
CA CYS A 60 23.79 -1.73 12.61
C CYS A 60 22.62 -0.72 12.57
N GLY A 61 21.73 -0.85 11.59
CA GLY A 61 20.54 -0.04 11.44
C GLY A 61 19.46 -0.78 10.67
N ILE A 62 18.21 -0.50 11.00
CA ILE A 62 17.02 -1.04 10.34
C ILE A 62 16.12 0.15 10.02
N ALA A 63 15.64 0.24 8.78
CA ALA A 63 14.71 1.26 8.35
C ALA A 63 13.48 0.61 7.74
N ASP A 64 12.34 0.89 8.33
CA ASP A 64 11.04 0.47 7.84
C ASP A 64 10.44 1.59 7.00
N VAL A 65 9.80 1.20 5.90
CA VAL A 65 9.18 2.14 4.98
C VAL A 65 7.70 2.29 5.33
N TYR A 66 7.36 3.43 5.93
CA TYR A 66 5.99 3.83 6.22
C TYR A 66 5.60 5.09 5.46
N HIS A 67 4.31 5.20 5.16
CA HIS A 67 3.73 6.38 4.53
C HIS A 67 2.29 6.58 5.04
N TYR A 68 1.67 7.72 4.72
CA TYR A 68 0.29 8.04 5.09
C TYR A 68 -0.72 7.00 4.57
N ALA A 69 -1.96 7.05 5.03
CA ALA A 69 -2.99 6.16 4.47
C ALA A 69 -3.24 6.53 2.99
N PRO A 70 -3.30 5.54 2.07
CA PRO A 70 -3.59 5.82 0.67
C PRO A 70 -5.05 6.19 0.44
N THR A 71 -5.29 6.95 -0.62
CA THR A 71 -6.61 7.12 -1.21
C THR A 71 -6.93 5.93 -2.13
N ILE A 72 -8.16 5.42 -2.04
CA ILE A 72 -8.64 4.35 -2.92
C ILE A 72 -9.28 5.00 -4.15
N SER A 73 -8.61 4.88 -5.30
CA SER A 73 -9.10 5.40 -6.58
C SER A 73 -9.63 4.27 -7.45
N ILE A 74 -10.88 4.36 -7.90
CA ILE A 74 -11.43 3.45 -8.93
C ILE A 74 -11.01 3.96 -10.32
N VAL A 75 -10.31 3.13 -11.08
CA VAL A 75 -9.69 3.54 -12.34
C VAL A 75 -10.76 3.86 -13.38
N GLY A 76 -10.70 5.06 -13.97
CA GLY A 76 -11.63 5.50 -15.01
C GLY A 76 -12.99 5.97 -14.48
N HIS A 77 -13.17 6.03 -13.15
CA HIS A 77 -14.41 6.46 -12.55
C HIS A 77 -14.17 7.62 -11.58
N LYS A 78 -14.82 8.76 -11.83
CA LYS A 78 -14.88 9.87 -10.87
C LYS A 78 -15.95 9.54 -9.84
N LEU A 79 -15.57 9.47 -8.57
CA LEU A 79 -16.49 9.28 -7.46
C LEU A 79 -17.19 10.61 -7.16
N ILE A 80 -18.52 10.62 -7.24
CA ILE A 80 -19.36 11.79 -6.94
C ILE A 80 -20.12 11.53 -5.64
N GLU A 81 -20.05 12.45 -4.69
CA GLU A 81 -20.83 12.37 -3.45
C GLU A 81 -22.33 12.58 -3.74
N ILE A 82 -23.17 11.68 -3.23
CA ILE A 82 -24.61 11.66 -3.57
C ILE A 82 -25.45 12.31 -2.47
N THR A 83 -24.99 12.29 -1.21
CA THR A 83 -25.73 12.78 -0.05
C THR A 83 -25.01 13.94 0.62
N GLU A 84 -25.77 14.87 1.20
CA GLU A 84 -25.26 16.00 2.00
C GLU A 84 -24.36 15.56 3.17
N ASN A 85 -24.43 14.30 3.58
CA ASN A 85 -23.63 13.73 4.67
C ASN A 85 -22.31 13.07 4.20
N GLY A 86 -22.00 13.04 2.89
CA GLY A 86 -20.69 12.59 2.37
C GLY A 86 -20.39 11.09 2.44
N ILE A 87 -21.35 10.24 2.83
CA ILE A 87 -21.11 8.82 3.16
C ILE A 87 -21.05 7.93 1.90
N ILE A 88 -21.84 8.23 0.87
CA ILE A 88 -21.96 7.37 -0.32
C ILE A 88 -21.48 8.13 -1.55
N LYS A 89 -20.55 7.51 -2.29
CA LYS A 89 -20.05 8.00 -3.57
C LYS A 89 -20.52 7.10 -4.71
N THR A 90 -21.06 7.67 -5.79
CA THR A 90 -21.45 6.93 -7.00
C THR A 90 -20.41 7.06 -8.10
N THR A 91 -20.41 6.05 -8.98
CA THR A 91 -19.87 6.15 -10.32
C THR A 91 -21.03 6.21 -11.33
N SER A 92 -20.93 7.05 -12.37
CA SER A 92 -21.92 7.23 -13.45
C SER A 92 -22.32 5.92 -14.18
N PRO A 93 -23.45 5.88 -14.93
CA PRO A 93 -24.36 4.74 -14.99
C PRO A 93 -23.79 3.48 -15.63
N MET A 94 -24.11 2.33 -15.02
CA MET A 94 -23.63 1.00 -15.41
C MET A 94 -24.67 0.25 -16.25
N GLU A 95 -24.20 -0.39 -17.33
CA GLU A 95 -24.99 -1.42 -18.01
C GLU A 95 -25.19 -2.65 -17.12
N VAL A 96 -26.35 -3.28 -17.25
CA VAL A 96 -26.74 -4.47 -16.48
C VAL A 96 -25.78 -5.63 -16.75
N GLY A 97 -25.13 -6.17 -15.71
CA GLY A 97 -24.27 -7.34 -15.82
C GLY A 97 -23.21 -7.47 -14.73
N LYS A 98 -22.38 -8.51 -14.83
CA LYS A 98 -21.18 -8.68 -14.01
C LYS A 98 -20.03 -7.88 -14.63
N LYS A 99 -19.57 -6.83 -13.94
CA LYS A 99 -18.47 -5.98 -14.42
C LYS A 99 -17.25 -6.10 -13.50
N LYS A 100 -16.06 -6.02 -14.11
CA LYS A 100 -14.78 -6.00 -13.41
C LYS A 100 -14.33 -4.55 -13.25
N TYR A 101 -14.05 -4.15 -12.02
CA TYR A 101 -13.52 -2.85 -11.67
C TYR A 101 -12.05 -2.97 -11.28
N PHE A 102 -11.26 -1.99 -11.67
CA PHE A 102 -9.87 -1.85 -11.24
C PHE A 102 -9.75 -0.69 -10.27
N PHE A 103 -8.89 -0.83 -9.28
CA PHE A 103 -8.59 0.24 -8.34
C PHE A 103 -7.07 0.37 -8.16
N LYS A 104 -6.67 1.54 -7.67
CA LYS A 104 -5.30 1.82 -7.24
C LYS A 104 -5.34 2.47 -5.86
N LEU A 105 -4.34 2.13 -5.06
CA LEU A 105 -4.02 2.83 -3.83
C LEU A 105 -3.00 3.89 -4.19
N VAL A 106 -3.40 5.15 -4.06
CA VAL A 106 -2.62 6.30 -4.49
C VAL A 106 -2.38 7.24 -3.33
N ASP A 107 -1.19 7.85 -3.33
CA ASP A 107 -0.94 9.05 -2.56
C ASP A 107 -1.07 10.23 -3.53
N GLU A 108 -2.14 11.02 -3.37
CA GLU A 108 -2.43 12.14 -4.28
C GLU A 108 -1.37 13.25 -4.20
N GLU A 109 -0.57 13.28 -3.12
CA GLU A 109 0.46 14.29 -2.90
C GLU A 109 1.84 13.90 -3.45
N SER A 110 2.05 12.63 -3.86
CA SER A 110 3.38 12.12 -4.20
C SER A 110 3.42 11.28 -5.48
N GLN A 111 3.75 11.94 -6.60
CA GLN A 111 3.96 11.27 -7.89
C GLN A 111 5.16 10.30 -7.88
N ASP A 112 6.19 10.60 -7.08
CA ASP A 112 7.40 9.77 -6.96
C ASP A 112 7.13 8.42 -6.27
N LEU A 113 5.99 8.30 -5.58
CA LEU A 113 5.56 7.11 -4.83
C LEU A 113 4.38 6.38 -5.49
N ALA A 114 4.18 6.57 -6.79
CA ALA A 114 3.04 5.99 -7.52
C ALA A 114 2.89 4.45 -7.40
N ASN A 115 3.98 3.73 -7.10
CA ASN A 115 3.97 2.27 -6.91
C ASN A 115 4.15 1.83 -5.46
N PHE A 116 4.08 2.75 -4.50
CA PHE A 116 4.38 2.48 -3.10
C PHE A 116 3.45 1.40 -2.52
N TYR A 117 2.15 1.51 -2.74
CA TYR A 117 1.15 0.55 -2.26
C TYR A 117 0.91 -0.60 -3.25
N LYS A 118 1.79 -0.80 -4.24
CA LYS A 118 1.54 -1.79 -5.29
C LYS A 118 1.38 -3.20 -4.71
N GLY A 119 0.23 -3.78 -5.02
CA GLY A 119 -0.16 -5.13 -4.62
C GLY A 119 -0.67 -5.23 -3.18
N GLU A 120 -0.69 -4.14 -2.40
CA GLU A 120 -1.41 -4.10 -1.13
C GLU A 120 -2.88 -4.45 -1.35
N LYS A 121 -3.53 -4.99 -0.32
CA LYS A 121 -4.91 -5.46 -0.40
C LYS A 121 -5.87 -4.49 0.27
N VAL A 122 -7.06 -4.40 -0.27
CA VAL A 122 -8.23 -3.78 0.36
C VAL A 122 -9.23 -4.85 0.73
N LEU A 123 -10.00 -4.59 1.79
CA LEU A 123 -11.17 -5.37 2.17
C LEU A 123 -12.40 -4.74 1.51
N ILE A 124 -13.19 -5.57 0.82
CA ILE A 124 -14.41 -5.16 0.15
C ILE A 124 -15.60 -5.87 0.78
N GLN A 125 -16.57 -5.11 1.29
CA GLN A 125 -17.76 -5.64 1.94
C GLN A 125 -19.03 -5.08 1.32
N LYS A 126 -20.06 -5.91 1.18
CA LYS A 126 -21.36 -5.44 0.72
C LYS A 126 -22.05 -4.67 1.83
N MET A 127 -22.63 -3.54 1.48
CA MET A 127 -23.48 -2.75 2.34
C MET A 127 -24.95 -2.91 1.93
N LEU A 128 -25.84 -2.67 2.88
CA LEU A 128 -27.27 -2.49 2.68
C LEU A 128 -27.59 -1.03 2.99
N TYR A 129 -28.39 -0.40 2.13
CA TYR A 129 -28.96 0.91 2.42
C TYR A 129 -30.46 0.76 2.64
N ARG A 130 -30.92 1.04 3.86
CA ARG A 130 -32.33 0.91 4.25
C ARG A 130 -32.70 2.06 5.17
N ASN A 131 -33.85 2.69 4.91
CA ASN A 131 -34.42 3.75 5.76
C ASN A 131 -33.42 4.89 6.08
N GLY A 132 -32.57 5.27 5.12
CA GLY A 132 -31.56 6.32 5.31
C GLY A 132 -30.24 5.86 5.95
N ASN A 133 -30.19 4.62 6.46
CA ASN A 133 -29.02 4.07 7.15
C ASN A 133 -28.25 3.08 6.28
N VAL A 134 -26.92 3.10 6.45
CA VAL A 134 -25.99 2.13 5.83
C VAL A 134 -25.64 1.07 6.87
N GLU A 135 -25.85 -0.20 6.52
CA GLU A 135 -25.49 -1.34 7.36
C GLU A 135 -24.55 -2.29 6.60
N LEU A 136 -23.49 -2.75 7.26
CA LEU A 136 -22.64 -3.79 6.68
C LEU A 136 -23.37 -5.13 6.66
N LYS A 137 -23.38 -5.79 5.51
CA LYS A 137 -23.91 -7.14 5.41
C LYS A 137 -23.00 -8.07 6.22
N LYS A 138 -23.57 -8.96 7.04
CA LYS A 138 -22.85 -9.90 7.93
C LYS A 138 -22.00 -10.97 7.18
N GLU A 139 -21.80 -10.83 5.88
CA GLU A 139 -21.01 -11.74 5.07
C GLU A 139 -19.52 -11.42 5.21
N LYS A 140 -18.67 -12.44 5.04
CA LYS A 140 -17.22 -12.24 4.96
C LYS A 140 -16.92 -11.40 3.72
N GLY A 141 -16.20 -10.29 3.91
CA GLY A 141 -15.69 -9.49 2.81
C GLY A 141 -14.69 -10.27 1.95
N ILE A 142 -14.38 -9.71 0.79
CA ILE A 142 -13.31 -10.23 -0.08
C ILE A 142 -12.07 -9.35 0.04
N GLU A 143 -10.89 -9.96 -0.01
CA GLU A 143 -9.65 -9.21 -0.18
C GLU A 143 -9.30 -9.13 -1.67
N ALA A 144 -8.95 -7.94 -2.13
CA ALA A 144 -8.50 -7.71 -3.49
C ALA A 144 -7.28 -6.79 -3.49
N SER A 145 -6.36 -6.98 -4.44
CA SER A 145 -5.15 -6.13 -4.58
C SER A 145 -5.19 -5.17 -5.75
N GLU A 146 -6.03 -5.42 -6.77
CA GLU A 146 -6.04 -4.63 -8.00
C GLU A 146 -7.43 -4.50 -8.63
N SER A 147 -8.29 -5.51 -8.45
CA SER A 147 -9.60 -5.54 -9.10
C SER A 147 -10.62 -6.36 -8.32
N PHE A 148 -11.89 -6.04 -8.54
CA PHE A 148 -13.03 -6.76 -7.98
C PHE A 148 -14.17 -6.82 -8.99
N PHE A 149 -15.15 -7.69 -8.73
CA PHE A 149 -16.34 -7.80 -9.56
C PHE A 149 -17.55 -7.22 -8.83
N VAL A 150 -18.40 -6.54 -9.59
CA VAL A 150 -19.70 -6.05 -9.15
C VAL A 150 -20.78 -6.76 -9.96
N ASN A 151 -21.79 -7.30 -9.30
CA ASN A 151 -22.90 -7.99 -9.93
C ASN A 151 -24.17 -7.13 -9.87
N GLY A 152 -24.48 -6.43 -10.96
CA GLY A 152 -25.64 -5.51 -11.00
C GLY A 152 -25.39 -4.26 -10.16
N TYR A 153 -26.37 -3.86 -9.34
CA TYR A 153 -26.29 -2.69 -8.48
C TYR A 153 -25.93 -3.11 -7.05
N GLU A 154 -24.69 -2.90 -6.64
CA GLU A 154 -24.20 -3.20 -5.30
C GLU A 154 -23.64 -1.94 -4.63
N ILE A 155 -23.90 -1.79 -3.33
CA ILE A 155 -23.26 -0.77 -2.49
C ILE A 155 -22.12 -1.46 -1.76
N LEU A 156 -20.91 -0.92 -1.86
CA LEU A 156 -19.70 -1.54 -1.36
C LEU A 156 -18.97 -0.61 -0.39
N GLU A 157 -18.54 -1.17 0.73
CA GLU A 157 -17.45 -0.64 1.53
C GLU A 157 -16.13 -1.14 0.97
N ILE A 158 -15.19 -0.23 0.72
CA ILE A 158 -13.82 -0.58 0.35
C ILE A 158 -12.92 0.07 1.39
N SER A 159 -12.21 -0.73 2.16
CA SER A 159 -11.32 -0.26 3.23
C SER A 159 -9.91 -0.79 3.06
N TYR A 160 -8.92 0.07 3.33
CA TYR A 160 -7.52 -0.32 3.43
C TYR A 160 -7.14 -0.50 4.90
N LYS A 161 -6.62 -1.66 5.27
CA LYS A 161 -6.03 -1.91 6.58
C LYS A 161 -4.54 -2.21 6.39
N SER A 162 -3.71 -1.28 6.87
CA SER A 162 -2.25 -1.43 6.83
C SER A 162 -1.78 -2.55 7.75
#